data_AF-A0A4U1Z4N1-F1
#
_entry.id   AF-A0A4U1Z4N1-F1
#
_cell.length_a   1.000
_cell.length_b   1.000
_cell.length_c   1.000
_cell.angle_alpha   90.00
_cell.angle_beta   90.00
_cell.angle_gamma   90.00
#
_symmetry.space_group_name_H-M   'P 1'
#
loop_
_entity.id
_entity.type
_entity.pdbx_description
1 polymer ?
#
loop_
_entity_poly.entity_id
_entity_poly.type
_entity_poly.pdbx_seq_one_letter_code
_entity_poly.pdbx_strand_id
1 'polypeptide(L)' 'MLENRIAEIDGNHTETVKGARTIKAKNITEDVDTIKFNGGKGVCTGASICPFMGKPHVDVSSAVYAGKD' A
#
# COMPACT_ATOMS: atom_id res chain seq x y z
N MET A 1 25.28 8.43 -10.69
CA MET A 1 24.29 7.76 -9.83
C MET A 1 23.83 8.81 -8.83
N LEU A 2 22.54 9.10 -8.73
CA LEU A 2 22.06 9.91 -7.60
C LEU A 2 21.88 8.94 -6.45
N GLU A 3 22.70 9.06 -5.42
CA GLU A 3 22.73 8.11 -4.31
C GLU A 3 21.54 8.31 -3.37
N ASN A 4 21.02 9.54 -3.29
CA ASN A 4 19.84 9.91 -2.52
C ASN A 4 18.96 10.88 -3.31
N ARG A 5 17.64 10.66 -3.27
CA ARG A 5 16.64 11.61 -3.77
C ARG A 5 15.62 11.87 -2.68
N ILE A 6 15.56 13.12 -2.22
CA ILE A 6 14.50 13.60 -1.32
C ILE A 6 13.55 14.45 -2.16
N ALA A 7 12.25 14.20 -2.01
CA ALA A 7 11.20 15.01 -2.60
C ALA A 7 10.22 15.38 -1.48
N GLU A 8 10.07 16.68 -1.24
CA GLU A 8 9.14 17.24 -0.26
C GLU A 8 8.00 17.92 -1.03
N ILE A 9 6.77 17.68 -0.58
CA ILE A 9 5.56 18.14 -1.26
C ILE A 9 4.64 18.73 -0.19
N ASP A 10 4.62 20.06 -0.10
CA ASP A 10 3.82 20.80 0.90
C ASP A 10 2.31 20.80 0.60
N GLY A 11 1.92 20.27 -0.55
CA GLY A 11 0.54 20.24 -1.02
C GLY A 11 0.10 18.87 -1.49
N ASN A 12 -0.87 18.85 -2.40
CA ASN A 12 -1.41 17.60 -2.93
C ASN A 12 -0.46 16.99 -3.98
N HIS A 13 -0.24 15.68 -3.87
CA HIS A 13 0.46 14.90 -4.89
C HIS A 13 -0.54 14.02 -5.67
N THR A 14 -0.47 14.06 -7.00
CA THR A 14 -1.22 13.14 -7.88
C THR A 14 -0.27 12.52 -8.89
N GLU A 15 -0.09 11.20 -8.83
CA GLU A 15 0.74 10.44 -9.75
C GLU A 15 -0.16 9.61 -10.68
N THR A 16 -0.08 9.85 -11.99
CA THR A 16 -0.78 9.03 -13.00
C THR A 16 0.21 8.15 -13.74
N VAL A 17 0.17 6.84 -13.48
CA VAL A 17 0.98 5.83 -14.19
C VAL A 17 0.11 5.11 -15.21
N LYS A 18 0.37 5.34 -16.52
CA LYS A 18 -0.36 4.65 -17.60
C LYS A 18 0.09 3.20 -17.83
N GLY A 19 1.32 2.88 -17.42
CA GLY A 19 1.90 1.55 -17.52
C GLY A 19 1.89 0.83 -16.17
N ALA A 20 3.01 0.18 -15.83
CA ALA A 20 3.20 -0.47 -14.54
C ALA A 20 4.03 0.40 -13.58
N ARG A 21 3.65 0.42 -12.30
CA ARG A 21 4.45 0.99 -11.21
C ARG A 21 4.98 -0.16 -10.35
N THR A 22 6.30 -0.26 -10.23
CA THR A 22 6.96 -1.27 -9.38
C THR A 22 7.90 -0.56 -8.42
N ILE A 23 7.67 -0.73 -7.11
CA ILE A 23 8.58 -0.25 -6.07
C ILE A 23 9.28 -1.48 -5.45
N LYS A 24 10.61 -1.44 -5.41
CA LYS A 24 11.43 -2.46 -4.75
C LYS A 24 12.26 -1.79 -3.68
N ALA A 25 11.98 -2.09 -2.42
CA ALA A 25 12.70 -1.56 -1.28
C ALA A 25 12.73 -2.60 -0.17
N LYS A 26 13.71 -2.48 0.73
CA LYS A 26 13.75 -3.31 1.95
C LYS A 26 12.54 -3.04 2.85
N ASN A 27 12.14 -1.77 2.96
CA ASN A 27 10.98 -1.29 3.71
C ASN A 27 10.27 -0.18 2.92
N ILE A 28 8.95 -0.12 3.01
CA ILE A 28 8.10 0.99 2.54
C ILE A 28 7.17 1.34 3.70
N THR A 29 7.08 2.62 4.05
CA THR A 29 6.18 3.13 5.09
C THR A 29 5.26 4.17 4.47
N GLU A 30 3.95 3.98 4.63
CA GLU A 30 2.91 4.94 4.22
C GLU A 30 2.04 5.24 5.45
N ASP A 31 2.25 6.40 6.07
CA ASP A 31 1.43 6.87 7.19
C ASP A 31 0.26 7.69 6.64
N VAL A 32 -0.90 7.06 6.56
CA VAL A 32 -2.07 7.59 5.85
C VAL A 32 -3.37 7.23 6.57
N ASP A 33 -4.37 8.10 6.44
CA ASP A 33 -5.72 7.83 6.97
C ASP A 33 -6.44 6.74 6.16
N THR A 34 -6.29 6.75 4.83
CA THR A 34 -6.95 5.78 3.94
C THR A 34 -6.11 5.41 2.73
N ILE A 35 -6.10 4.10 2.39
CA ILE A 35 -5.61 3.57 1.12
C ILE A 35 -6.77 2.88 0.42
N LYS A 36 -7.06 3.29 -0.83
CA LYS A 36 -8.14 2.74 -1.64
C LYS A 36 -7.58 2.12 -2.91
N PHE A 37 -7.60 0.79 -2.99
CA PHE A 37 -7.29 0.08 -4.22
C PHE A 37 -8.56 -0.04 -5.07
N ASN A 38 -8.47 0.26 -6.38
CA ASN A 38 -9.60 0.21 -7.32
C ASN A 38 -10.87 0.89 -6.77
N GLY A 39 -10.73 2.10 -6.21
CA GLY A 39 -11.84 2.86 -5.62
C GLY A 39 -12.45 2.23 -4.37
N GLY A 40 -11.73 1.35 -3.66
CA GLY A 40 -12.22 0.60 -2.49
C GLY A 40 -12.77 -0.79 -2.83
N LYS A 41 -12.82 -1.16 -4.12
CA LYS A 41 -13.28 -2.46 -4.61
C LYS A 41 -12.13 -3.40 -5.02
N GLY A 42 -10.89 -2.96 -4.84
CA GLY A 42 -9.71 -3.73 -5.23
C GLY A 42 -9.50 -4.92 -4.30
N VAL A 43 -8.88 -5.98 -4.81
CA VAL A 43 -8.41 -7.10 -3.99
C VAL A 43 -7.02 -6.76 -3.48
N CYS A 44 -6.81 -6.79 -2.16
CA CYS A 44 -5.48 -6.73 -1.57
C CYS A 44 -5.07 -8.15 -1.16
N THR A 45 -4.00 -8.67 -1.75
CA THR A 45 -3.40 -9.94 -1.33
C THR A 45 -2.31 -9.64 -0.31
N GLY A 46 -2.67 -9.64 0.97
CA GLY A 46 -1.70 -9.64 2.06
C GLY A 46 -1.23 -11.06 2.34
N ALA A 47 0.07 -11.32 2.24
CA ALA A 47 0.67 -12.55 2.79
C ALA A 47 0.95 -12.34 4.29
N SER A 48 -0.11 -12.18 5.08
CA SER A 48 -0.01 -12.10 6.54
C SER A 48 -0.27 -13.47 7.17
N ILE A 49 0.58 -13.85 8.12
CA ILE A 49 0.31 -14.96 9.03
C ILE A 49 -0.35 -14.38 10.27
N CYS A 50 -1.53 -14.87 10.61
CA CYS A 50 -2.20 -14.46 11.83
C CYS A 50 -1.36 -14.85 13.05
N PRO A 51 -0.98 -13.90 13.93
CA PRO A 51 -0.28 -14.27 15.16
C PRO A 51 -1.17 -15.09 16.11
N PHE A 52 -2.50 -14.97 16.00
CA PHE A 52 -3.45 -15.74 16.82
C PHE A 52 -3.78 -17.12 16.23
N MET A 53 -3.91 -17.23 14.90
CA MET A 53 -4.36 -18.46 14.24
C MET A 53 -3.22 -19.29 13.64
N GLY A 54 -2.01 -18.73 13.49
CA GLY A 54 -0.84 -19.39 12.91
C GLY A 54 -1.01 -19.83 11.44
N LYS A 55 -2.06 -19.33 10.77
CA LYS A 55 -2.43 -19.67 9.38
C LYS A 55 -2.45 -18.40 8.52
N PRO A 56 -2.28 -18.52 7.19
CA PRO A 56 -2.52 -17.42 6.29
C PRO A 56 -3.95 -16.87 6.50
N HIS A 57 -4.06 -15.59 6.75
CA HIS A 57 -5.34 -14.88 6.74
C HIS A 57 -5.12 -13.50 6.11
N VAL A 58 -6.18 -12.91 5.57
CA VAL A 58 -6.12 -11.54 5.06
C VAL A 58 -6.30 -10.61 6.26
N ASP A 59 -5.20 -10.31 6.96
CA ASP A 59 -5.15 -9.19 7.90
C ASP A 59 -4.42 -8.05 7.23
N VAL A 60 -5.22 -7.19 6.62
CA VAL A 60 -4.80 -5.93 6.02
C VAL A 60 -5.25 -4.81 6.95
N SER A 61 -4.42 -3.75 7.07
CA SER A 61 -4.70 -2.59 7.92
C SER A 61 -6.15 -2.10 7.76
N SER A 62 -6.76 -1.63 8.85
CA SER A 62 -8.11 -1.03 8.82
C SER A 62 -8.21 0.19 7.89
N ALA A 63 -7.08 0.86 7.63
CA ALA A 63 -6.98 1.96 6.68
C ALA A 63 -7.02 1.50 5.20
N VAL A 64 -6.81 0.21 4.93
CA VAL A 64 -6.87 -0.37 3.58
C VAL A 64 -8.30 -0.86 3.30
N TYR A 65 -8.92 -0.25 2.31
CA TYR A 65 -10.25 -0.64 1.83
C TYR A 65 -10.09 -1.49 0.57
N ALA A 66 -10.34 -2.79 0.72
CA ALA A 66 -10.24 -3.77 -0.34
C ALA A 66 -11.42 -4.74 -0.23
N GLY A 67 -12.48 -4.52 -1.02
CA GLY A 67 -13.56 -5.48 -1.28
C GLY A 67 -13.96 -6.36 -0.08
N LYS A 68 -14.22 -5.74 1.07
CA LYS A 68 -14.79 -6.44 2.22
C LYS A 68 -16.24 -6.72 1.87
N ASP A 69 -16.55 -7.98 1.59
CA ASP A 69 -17.90 -8.49 1.82
C ASP A 69 -18.19 -8.47 3.33
#